data_AF-A0AA41Z0Y2-F1
#
_entry.id   AF-A0AA41Z0Y2-F1
#
_cell.length_a   1.000
_cell.length_b   1.000
_cell.length_c   1.000
_cell.angle_alpha   90.00
_cell.angle_beta   90.00
_cell.angle_gamma   90.00
#
_symmetry.space_group_name_H-M   'P 1'
#
loop_
_entity.id
_entity.type
_entity.pdbx_description
1 polymer ?
#
loop_
_entity_poly.entity_id
_entity_poly.type
_entity_poly.pdbx_seq_one_letter_code
_entity_poly.pdbx_strand_id
1 'polypeptide(L)'
;MLNVVKYAFPNGGHDSRILVTYEADGADWKLTISDNGVGKASQVGKSCGGLGTMIVDSLIRQLGATMDVVSGKTGVSVSIVSPTFKLLLPQAA
;
A
#
# COMPACT_ATOMS: atom_id res chain seq x y z
N MET A 1 -2.18 -0.70 7.73
CA MET A 1 -1.26 -0.87 8.89
C MET A 1 -1.73 -1.98 9.84
N LEU A 2 -2.85 -1.85 10.56
CA LEU A 2 -3.25 -2.86 11.58
C LEU A 2 -3.46 -4.28 11.02
N ASN A 3 -3.99 -4.41 9.80
CA ASN A 3 -4.21 -5.72 9.19
C ASN A 3 -2.90 -6.45 8.82
N VAL A 4 -1.82 -5.72 8.50
CA VAL A 4 -0.55 -6.35 8.08
C VAL A 4 0.10 -7.05 9.28
N VAL A 5 0.22 -6.35 10.42
CA VAL A 5 0.80 -6.92 11.64
C VAL A 5 0.04 -8.14 12.14
N LYS A 6 -1.29 -8.14 11.96
CA LYS A 6 -2.16 -9.22 12.45
C LYS A 6 -2.22 -10.44 11.55
N TYR A 7 -2.05 -10.29 10.23
CA TYR A 7 -2.37 -11.35 9.27
C TYR A 7 -1.23 -11.69 8.28
N ALA A 8 -0.23 -10.84 8.10
CA ALA A 8 0.81 -11.07 7.08
C ALA A 8 1.79 -12.21 7.48
N PHE A 9 1.98 -12.42 8.78
CA PHE A 9 3.00 -13.34 9.31
C PHE A 9 2.44 -14.34 10.34
N PRO A 10 1.53 -15.25 9.94
CA PRO A 10 0.90 -16.21 10.86
C PRO A 10 1.91 -17.15 11.55
N ASN A 11 3.02 -17.48 10.88
CA ASN A 11 4.10 -18.31 11.40
C ASN A 11 5.41 -17.50 11.56
N GLY A 12 5.31 -16.23 11.98
CA GLY A 12 6.36 -15.21 11.92
C GLY A 12 7.81 -15.73 12.08
N GLY A 13 8.67 -15.32 11.14
CA GLY A 13 10.08 -15.72 11.07
C GLY A 13 11.02 -14.52 11.08
N HIS A 14 12.31 -14.78 11.21
CA HIS A 14 13.35 -13.74 11.27
C HIS A 14 13.40 -12.85 10.01
N ASP A 15 12.89 -13.34 8.89
CA ASP A 15 12.83 -12.61 7.61
C ASP A 15 11.51 -11.84 7.40
N SER A 16 10.58 -11.87 8.35
CA SER A 16 9.32 -11.12 8.27
C SER A 16 9.56 -9.61 8.34
N ARG A 17 9.15 -8.88 7.31
CA ARG A 17 9.46 -7.45 7.14
C ARG A 17 8.26 -6.68 6.64
N ILE A 18 8.05 -5.52 7.24
CA ILE A 18 7.17 -4.48 6.71
C ILE A 18 8.06 -3.31 6.34
N LEU A 19 8.00 -2.92 5.08
CA LEU A 19 8.70 -1.75 4.55
C LEU A 19 7.70 -0.62 4.39
N VAL A 20 8.03 0.55 4.94
CA VAL A 20 7.28 1.79 4.75
C VAL A 20 8.21 2.78 4.10
N THR A 21 7.86 3.27 2.92
CA THR A 21 8.61 4.31 2.20
C THR A 21 7.74 5.52 1.95
N TYR A 22 8.34 6.69 2.07
CA TYR A 22 7.73 7.96 1.71
C TYR A 22 8.72 8.71 0.83
N GLU A 23 8.28 9.04 -0.38
CA GLU A 23 9.04 9.77 -1.39
C GLU A 23 8.30 11.08 -1.66
N ALA A 24 9.01 12.20 -1.70
CA ALA A 24 8.42 13.50 -1.96
C ALA A 24 9.33 14.36 -2.84
N ASP A 25 8.72 15.08 -3.79
CA ASP A 25 9.34 16.10 -4.63
C ASP A 25 8.37 17.29 -4.75
N GLY A 26 8.68 18.39 -4.07
CA GLY A 26 7.79 19.54 -3.97
C GLY A 26 6.42 19.17 -3.36
N ALA A 27 5.35 19.32 -4.15
CA ALA A 27 3.99 18.95 -3.76
C ALA A 27 3.64 17.49 -4.10
N ASP A 28 4.50 16.81 -4.85
CA ASP A 28 4.32 15.43 -5.27
C ASP A 28 4.83 14.48 -4.21
N TRP A 29 4.05 13.44 -3.91
CA TRP A 29 4.47 12.46 -2.93
C TRP A 29 3.87 11.08 -3.20
N LYS A 30 4.58 10.07 -2.72
CA LYS A 30 4.16 8.68 -2.74
C LYS A 30 4.48 8.04 -1.40
N LEU A 31 3.45 7.45 -0.80
CA LEU A 31 3.56 6.59 0.39
C LEU A 31 3.38 5.14 -0.05
N THR A 32 4.37 4.29 0.19
CA THR A 32 4.26 2.86 -0.09
C THR A 32 4.45 2.06 1.19
N ILE A 33 3.60 1.04 1.36
CA ILE A 33 3.62 0.11 2.48
C ILE A 33 3.64 -1.29 1.87
N SER A 34 4.72 -2.03 2.09
CA SER A 34 4.89 -3.38 1.57
C SER A 34 5.20 -4.35 2.69
N ASP A 35 4.62 -5.54 2.66
CA ASP A 35 5.02 -6.68 3.47
C ASP A 35 5.54 -7.81 2.57
N ASN A 36 6.39 -8.67 3.13
CA ASN A 36 6.81 -9.92 2.49
C ASN A 36 6.10 -11.15 3.09
N GLY A 37 4.86 -10.96 3.55
CA GLY A 37 4.06 -12.00 4.18
C GLY A 37 3.46 -12.99 3.20
N VAL A 38 2.52 -13.79 3.68
CA VAL A 38 1.84 -14.82 2.87
C VAL A 38 0.97 -14.25 1.74
N GLY A 39 0.77 -12.93 1.71
CA GLY A 39 -0.15 -12.23 0.82
C GLY A 39 -1.61 -12.57 1.13
N LYS A 40 -2.55 -11.78 0.61
CA LYS A 40 -3.97 -12.16 0.67
C LYS A 40 -4.30 -12.93 -0.60
N ALA A 41 -4.50 -14.25 -0.49
CA ALA A 41 -5.10 -15.03 -1.57
C ALA A 41 -6.52 -14.52 -1.81
N SER A 42 -6.69 -13.74 -2.88
CA SER A 42 -7.96 -13.42 -3.50
C SER A 42 -9.07 -12.92 -2.55
N GLN A 43 -8.93 -11.68 -2.04
CA GLN A 43 -10.09 -10.82 -1.79
C GLN A 43 -9.77 -9.39 -2.22
N VAL A 44 -9.26 -9.25 -3.45
CA VAL A 44 -9.37 -8.00 -4.20
C VAL A 44 -10.82 -7.94 -4.67
N GLY A 45 -11.64 -7.09 -4.04
CA GLY A 45 -13.03 -6.84 -4.47
C GLY A 45 -14.13 -7.19 -3.47
N LYS A 46 -13.87 -7.94 -2.40
CA LYS A 46 -14.80 -7.99 -1.26
C LYS A 46 -14.36 -6.97 -0.24
N SER A 47 -15.10 -5.86 -0.22
CA SER A 47 -15.13 -4.86 0.84
C SER A 47 -14.73 -5.45 2.19
N CYS A 48 -13.44 -5.36 2.51
CA CYS A 48 -12.98 -5.59 3.87
C CYS A 48 -13.35 -4.30 4.61
N GLY A 49 -14.65 -4.11 4.83
CA GLY A 49 -15.33 -2.93 5.38
C GLY A 49 -15.09 -2.78 6.87
N GLY A 50 -13.83 -2.84 7.29
CA GLY A 50 -13.41 -2.40 8.61
C GLY A 50 -13.24 -0.88 8.63
N LEU A 51 -13.36 -0.28 9.81
CA LEU A 51 -13.13 1.15 10.04
C LEU A 51 -11.79 1.62 9.47
N GLY A 52 -10.74 0.80 9.59
CA GLY A 52 -9.42 1.13 9.06
C GLY A 52 -9.39 1.33 7.54
N THR A 53 -10.19 0.58 6.78
CA THR A 53 -10.30 0.76 5.32
C THR A 53 -11.08 2.02 4.98
N MET A 54 -12.15 2.33 5.72
CA MET A 54 -12.93 3.57 5.53
C MET A 54 -12.13 4.83 5.86
N ILE A 55 -11.28 4.79 6.88
CA ILE A 55 -10.38 5.91 7.23
C ILE A 55 -9.40 6.16 6.09
N VAL A 56 -8.79 5.10 5.55
CA VAL A 56 -7.84 5.21 4.43
C VAL A 56 -8.55 5.73 3.18
N ASP A 57 -9.73 5.20 2.83
CA ASP A 57 -10.51 5.65 1.67
C ASP A 57 -10.93 7.13 1.79
N SER A 58 -11.37 7.54 2.99
CA SER A 58 -11.72 8.94 3.26
C SER A 58 -10.51 9.87 3.14
N LEU A 59 -9.35 9.45 3.63
CA LEU A 59 -8.11 10.21 3.54
C LEU A 59 -7.65 10.37 2.08
N ILE A 60 -7.72 9.30 1.29
CA ILE A 60 -7.40 9.34 -0.14
C ILE A 60 -8.29 10.35 -0.85
N ARG A 61 -9.60 10.32 -0.57
CA ARG A 61 -10.58 11.27 -1.12
C ARG A 61 -10.30 12.72 -0.70
N GLN A 62 -10.02 12.95 0.59
CA GLN A 62 -9.72 14.29 1.11
C GLN A 62 -8.45 14.89 0.51
N LEU A 63 -7.46 14.05 0.20
CA LEU A 63 -6.19 14.47 -0.40
C LEU A 63 -6.23 14.52 -1.93
N GLY A 64 -7.34 14.10 -2.56
CA GLY A 64 -7.43 13.91 -4.01
C GLY A 64 -6.41 12.89 -4.54
N ALA A 65 -5.91 12.01 -3.67
CA ALA A 65 -4.88 11.04 -3.99
C ALA A 65 -5.45 9.83 -4.73
N THR A 66 -4.57 8.97 -5.24
CA THR A 66 -4.92 7.65 -5.76
C THR A 66 -4.27 6.57 -4.91
N MET A 67 -4.91 5.40 -4.84
CA MET A 67 -4.38 4.25 -4.12
C MET A 67 -4.35 3.04 -5.04
N ASP A 68 -3.23 2.32 -5.01
CA ASP A 68 -3.05 1.05 -5.70
C ASP A 68 -2.68 -0.05 -4.69
N VAL A 69 -3.13 -1.26 -4.97
CA VAL A 69 -2.88 -2.44 -4.12
C VAL A 69 -2.45 -3.61 -4.99
N VAL A 70 -1.21 -4.03 -4.80
CA VAL A 70 -0.65 -5.23 -5.43
C VAL A 70 -0.53 -6.32 -4.38
N SER A 71 -1.13 -7.49 -4.61
CA SER A 71 -1.06 -8.64 -3.70
C SER A 71 -0.62 -9.88 -4.47
N GLY A 72 0.33 -10.61 -3.90
CA GLY A 72 0.87 -11.83 -4.51
C GLY A 72 1.32 -12.83 -3.46
N LYS A 73 1.89 -13.95 -3.91
CA LYS A 73 2.42 -15.00 -3.02
C LYS A 73 3.61 -14.53 -2.16
N THR A 74 4.17 -13.38 -2.48
CA THR A 74 5.33 -12.76 -1.83
C THR A 74 4.95 -11.57 -0.95
N GLY A 75 3.67 -11.41 -0.63
CA GLY A 75 3.16 -10.35 0.26
C GLY A 75 2.23 -9.36 -0.43
N VAL A 76 1.97 -8.24 0.26
CA VAL A 76 1.09 -7.16 -0.21
C VAL A 76 1.87 -5.86 -0.26
N SER A 77 1.65 -5.07 -1.31
CA SER A 77 2.12 -3.70 -1.42
C SER A 77 0.93 -2.77 -1.66
N VAL A 78 0.89 -1.68 -0.91
CA VAL A 78 -0.10 -0.62 -1.00
C VAL A 78 0.65 0.66 -1.31
N SER A 79 0.24 1.39 -2.34
CA SER A 79 0.80 2.70 -2.67
C SER A 79 -0.29 3.76 -2.68
N ILE A 80 -0.03 4.92 -2.07
CA ILE A 80 -0.87 6.11 -2.12
C ILE A 80 -0.06 7.22 -2.75
N VAL A 81 -0.64 7.89 -3.74
CA VAL A 81 0.07 8.82 -4.61
C VAL A 81 -0.70 10.13 -4.69
N SER A 82 -0.02 11.25 -4.51
CA SER A 82 -0.63 12.58 -4.63
C SER A 82 -1.17 12.82 -6.06
N PRO A 83 -2.21 13.65 -6.23
CA PRO A 83 -2.82 13.86 -7.55
C PRO A 83 -1.87 14.40 -8.62
N THR A 84 -0.82 15.11 -8.22
CA THR A 84 0.13 15.76 -9.13
C THR A 84 1.36 14.91 -9.44
N PHE A 85 1.55 13.78 -8.73
CA PHE A 85 2.69 12.88 -8.94
C PHE A 85 2.64 12.28 -10.34
N LYS A 86 3.41 12.84 -11.25
CA LYS A 86 3.74 12.17 -12.50
C LYS A 86 4.72 11.07 -12.16
N LEU A 87 4.36 9.82 -12.47
CA LEU A 87 5.37 8.78 -12.67
C LEU A 87 6.42 9.38 -13.62
N LEU A 88 7.60 9.69 -13.08
CA LEU A 88 8.81 9.91 -13.85
C LEU A 88 9.10 8.58 -14.54
N LEU A 89 8.34 8.28 -15.60
CA LEU A 89 8.76 7.33 -16.60
C LEU A 89 10.10 7.86 -17.10
N PRO A 90 11.19 7.07 -17.03
CA PRO A 90 12.42 7.44 -17.71
C PRO A 90 12.04 7.66 -19.17
N GLN A 91 12.16 8.90 -19.64
CA GLN A 91 12.08 9.16 -21.06
C GLN A 91 13.37 8.58 -21.63
N ALA A 92 13.27 7.37 -22.19
CA ALA A 92 14.36 6.77 -22.94
C ALA A 92 14.74 7.76 -24.05
N ALA A 93 15.99 8.23 -23.99
CA ALA A 93 16.65 9.00 -25.03
C ALA A 93 17.17 8.07 -26.13
#